data_AF-A0A6V7L3V9-F1
#
_entry.id   AF-A0A6V7L3V9-F1
#
_cell.length_a   1.000
_cell.length_b   1.000
_cell.length_c   1.000
_cell.angle_alpha   90.00
_cell.angle_beta   90.00
_cell.angle_gamma   90.00
#
_symmetry.space_group_name_H-M   'P 1'
#
loop_
_entity.id
_entity.type
_entity.pdbx_description
1 polymer ?
#
loop_
_entity_poly.entity_id
_entity_poly.type
_entity_poly.pdbx_seq_one_letter_code
_entity_poly.pdbx_strand_id
1 'polypeptide(L)'
;VYKEQLAERRAAGRRFKSRGPRQKEIQEGDGIPRVNVLIKSDVVGSAEAILDVFDSYGDEKRCHLDVIHYGIGQVTENDIELAQAFD
;
A
#
# COMPACT_ATOMS: atom_id res chain seq x y z
N VAL A 1 15.40 -26.09 31.56
CA VAL A 1 14.61 -24.94 31.07
C VAL A 1 15.36 -24.05 30.06
N TYR A 2 16.30 -23.17 30.45
CA TYR A 2 16.92 -22.22 29.49
C TYR A 2 17.76 -22.89 28.37
N LYS A 3 18.49 -23.96 28.71
CA LYS A 3 19.31 -24.72 27.74
C LYS A 3 18.47 -25.51 26.74
N GLU A 4 17.31 -26.00 27.15
CA GLU A 4 16.37 -26.72 26.28
C GLU A 4 15.72 -25.78 25.27
N GLN A 5 15.27 -24.59 25.70
CA GLN A 5 14.71 -23.57 24.80
C GLN A 5 15.71 -23.09 23.74
N LEU A 6 17.00 -22.99 24.10
CA LEU A 6 18.07 -22.62 23.18
C LEU A 6 18.40 -23.74 22.18
N ALA A 7 18.32 -24.99 22.61
CA ALA A 7 18.46 -26.16 21.74
C ALA A 7 17.28 -26.27 20.77
N GLU A 8 16.07 -25.99 21.24
CA GLU A 8 14.85 -26.00 20.45
C GLU A 8 14.83 -24.87 19.40
N ARG A 9 15.26 -23.65 19.76
CA ARG A 9 15.47 -22.56 18.78
C ARG A 9 16.55 -22.87 17.74
N ARG A 10 17.62 -23.59 18.11
CA ARG A 10 18.66 -24.03 17.16
C ARG A 10 18.16 -25.18 16.28
N ALA A 11 17.38 -26.12 16.82
CA ALA A 11 16.76 -27.21 16.09
C ALA A 11 15.65 -26.74 15.14
N ALA A 12 14.92 -25.67 15.50
CA ALA A 12 13.95 -24.99 14.66
C ALA A 12 14.61 -24.18 13.52
N GLY A 13 15.95 -24.11 13.51
CA GLY A 13 16.76 -23.48 12.48
C GLY A 13 16.28 -23.84 11.08
N ARG A 14 15.74 -22.82 10.38
CA ARG A 14 15.26 -22.83 8.98
C ARG A 14 13.87 -23.44 8.71
N ARG A 15 13.08 -23.85 9.71
CA ARG A 15 11.70 -24.33 9.43
C ARG A 15 10.66 -23.21 9.27
N PHE A 16 10.96 -22.00 9.73
CA PHE A 16 10.08 -20.83 9.60
C PHE A 16 10.37 -19.93 8.40
N LYS A 17 11.30 -20.31 7.50
CA LYS A 17 11.33 -19.67 6.18
C LYS A 17 10.13 -20.21 5.43
N SER A 18 9.13 -19.35 5.21
CA SER A 18 7.94 -19.60 4.39
C SER A 18 8.31 -20.52 3.22
N ARG A 19 7.91 -21.79 3.30
CA ARG A 19 8.20 -22.79 2.27
C ARG A 19 7.14 -22.64 1.20
N GLY A 20 7.38 -21.71 0.31
CA GLY A 20 6.62 -21.54 -0.91
C GLY A 20 7.30 -20.49 -1.78
N PRO A 21 7.11 -20.53 -3.11
CA PRO A 21 7.38 -19.36 -3.92
C PRO A 21 6.66 -18.17 -3.27
N ARG A 22 7.34 -17.01 -3.15
CA ARG A 22 6.68 -15.78 -2.70
C ARG A 22 5.42 -15.61 -3.54
N GLN A 23 4.26 -15.58 -2.88
CA GLN A 23 3.04 -15.25 -3.57
C GLN A 23 3.22 -13.86 -4.18
N LYS A 24 2.76 -13.68 -5.42
CA LYS A 24 2.73 -12.35 -6.01
C LYS A 24 1.83 -11.50 -5.12
N GLU A 25 2.33 -10.35 -4.69
CA GLU A 25 1.56 -9.38 -3.89
C GLU A 25 0.33 -8.89 -4.67
N ILE A 26 0.45 -8.91 -6.00
CA ILE A 26 -0.65 -8.66 -6.93
C ILE A 26 -1.33 -10.00 -7.22
N GLN A 27 -2.35 -10.33 -6.43
CA GLN A 27 -3.36 -11.31 -6.81
C GLN A 27 -4.18 -10.70 -7.97
N GLU A 28 -4.40 -11.50 -9.02
CA GLU A 28 -5.25 -11.11 -10.15
C GLU A 28 -6.57 -10.53 -9.60
N GLY A 29 -6.83 -9.26 -9.96
CA GLY A 29 -7.77 -8.41 -9.24
C GLY A 29 -9.17 -9.01 -9.14
N ASP A 30 -9.87 -8.68 -8.06
CA ASP A 30 -11.21 -9.16 -7.70
C ASP A 30 -12.32 -8.78 -8.70
N GLY A 31 -11.97 -8.30 -9.90
CA GLY A 31 -12.88 -7.77 -10.93
C GLY A 31 -13.41 -6.37 -10.62
N ILE A 32 -13.00 -5.79 -9.49
CA ILE A 32 -13.42 -4.46 -9.03
C ILE A 32 -12.51 -3.41 -9.69
N PRO A 33 -13.07 -2.35 -10.32
CA PRO A 33 -12.26 -1.29 -10.91
C PRO A 33 -11.47 -0.56 -9.83
N ARG A 34 -10.20 -0.27 -10.10
CA ARG A 34 -9.33 0.51 -9.22
C ARG A 34 -9.07 1.88 -9.82
N VAL A 35 -9.10 2.92 -9.00
CA VAL A 35 -8.77 4.30 -9.38
C VAL A 35 -7.66 4.78 -8.48
N ASN A 36 -6.53 5.06 -9.10
CA ASN A 36 -5.33 5.54 -8.46
C ASN A 36 -5.28 7.07 -8.52
N VAL A 37 -5.06 7.74 -7.39
CA VAL A 37 -5.12 9.20 -7.28
C VAL A 37 -3.82 9.76 -6.69
N LEU A 38 -3.31 10.81 -7.31
CA LEU A 38 -2.23 11.65 -6.79
C LEU A 38 -2.79 13.03 -6.46
N ILE A 39 -2.51 13.53 -5.26
CA ILE A 39 -3.10 14.78 -4.74
C ILE A 39 -2.01 15.84 -4.60
N LYS A 40 -2.17 16.97 -5.27
CA LYS A 40 -1.38 18.18 -5.01
C LYS A 40 -2.29 19.29 -4.51
N SER A 41 -1.88 19.93 -3.43
CA SER A 41 -2.64 20.99 -2.77
C SER A 41 -1.78 22.23 -2.58
N ASP A 42 -2.39 23.41 -2.52
CA ASP A 42 -1.63 24.65 -2.25
C ASP A 42 -1.29 24.79 -0.76
N VAL A 43 -2.19 24.33 0.12
CA VAL A 43 -2.06 24.42 1.58
C VAL A 43 -2.36 23.08 2.25
N VAL A 44 -1.68 22.84 3.38
CA VAL A 44 -1.77 21.58 4.15
C VAL A 44 -3.21 21.21 4.49
N GLY A 45 -4.00 22.17 5.02
CA GLY A 45 -5.36 21.88 5.48
C GLY A 45 -6.30 21.42 4.37
N SER A 46 -6.07 21.85 3.12
CA SER A 46 -6.84 21.37 1.96
C SER A 46 -6.49 19.92 1.63
N ALA A 47 -5.22 19.55 1.73
CA ALA A 47 -4.78 18.16 1.54
C ALA A 47 -5.40 17.26 2.61
N GLU A 48 -5.33 17.65 3.88
CA GLU A 48 -5.90 16.88 4.99
C GLU A 48 -7.41 16.68 4.83
N ALA A 49 -8.16 17.74 4.49
CA ALA A 49 -9.61 17.63 4.29
C ALA A 49 -9.98 16.66 3.16
N ILE A 50 -9.21 16.64 2.06
CA ILE A 50 -9.45 15.69 0.97
C ILE A 50 -9.09 14.26 1.41
N LEU A 51 -7.97 14.08 2.10
CA LEU A 51 -7.55 12.77 2.61
C LEU A 51 -8.59 12.19 3.59
N ASP A 52 -9.16 12.99 4.47
CA ASP A 52 -10.22 12.57 5.38
C ASP A 52 -11.48 12.09 4.63
N VAL A 53 -11.85 12.78 3.54
CA VAL A 53 -12.96 12.36 2.68
C VAL A 53 -12.67 11.03 2.00
N PHE A 54 -11.44 10.86 1.51
CA PHE A 54 -11.00 9.62 0.88
C PHE A 54 -10.97 8.46 1.87
N ASP A 55 -10.55 8.68 3.12
CA ASP A 55 -10.57 7.65 4.19
C ASP A 55 -12.01 7.27 4.60
N SER A 56 -12.94 8.22 4.51
CA SER A 56 -14.37 7.95 4.76
C SER A 56 -15.09 7.20 3.63
N TYR A 57 -14.39 6.89 2.54
CA TYR A 57 -14.97 6.20 1.39
C TYR A 57 -15.36 4.75 1.73
N GLY A 58 -16.67 4.47 1.77
CA GLY A 58 -17.18 3.18 2.24
C GLY A 58 -17.60 2.16 1.17
N ASP A 59 -17.46 2.46 -0.12
CA ASP A 59 -17.95 1.60 -1.23
C ASP A 59 -16.82 0.90 -2.00
N GLU A 60 -15.92 0.25 -1.26
CA GLU A 60 -14.79 -0.52 -1.81
C GLU A 60 -15.21 -1.67 -2.74
N LYS A 61 -16.47 -2.09 -2.66
CA LYS A 61 -17.02 -3.17 -3.50
C LYS A 61 -17.29 -2.74 -4.93
N ARG A 62 -17.53 -1.44 -5.14
CA ARG A 62 -17.84 -0.89 -6.45
C ARG A 62 -16.60 -0.35 -7.14
N CYS A 63 -15.72 0.31 -6.39
CA CYS A 63 -14.45 0.81 -6.89
C CYS A 63 -13.45 0.87 -5.74
N HIS A 64 -12.23 0.39 -5.96
CA HIS A 64 -11.16 0.65 -5.00
C HIS A 64 -10.50 1.97 -5.36
N LEU A 65 -10.30 2.82 -4.37
CA LEU A 65 -9.79 4.16 -4.59
C LEU A 65 -8.55 4.37 -3.72
N ASP A 66 -7.41 4.44 -4.40
CA ASP A 66 -6.09 4.37 -3.77
C ASP A 66 -5.34 5.70 -3.94
N VAL A 67 -4.88 6.29 -2.83
CA VAL A 67 -4.04 7.48 -2.86
C VAL A 67 -2.57 7.07 -2.91
N ILE A 68 -1.91 7.28 -4.04
CA ILE A 68 -0.51 6.91 -4.25
C ILE A 68 0.43 7.91 -3.56
N HIS A 69 0.16 9.19 -3.75
CA HIS A 69 1.01 10.26 -3.26
C HIS A 69 0.18 11.53 -3.01
N TYR A 70 0.50 12.24 -1.93
CA TYR A 70 -0.02 13.57 -1.68
C TYR A 70 1.13 14.53 -1.38
N GLY A 71 0.97 15.80 -1.77
CA GLY A 71 1.97 16.82 -1.53
C GLY A 71 1.43 18.24 -1.67
N ILE A 72 2.31 19.19 -1.38
CA ILE A 72 2.01 20.62 -1.43
C ILE A 72 2.76 21.25 -2.61
N GLY A 73 2.11 22.19 -3.29
CA GLY A 73 2.65 22.92 -4.42
C GLY A 73 2.07 22.46 -5.76
N GLN A 74 2.70 22.95 -6.83
CA GLN A 74 2.30 22.65 -8.20
C GLN A 74 2.66 21.20 -8.61
N VAL A 75 1.98 20.71 -9.66
CA VAL A 75 2.31 19.43 -10.29
C VAL A 75 3.68 19.51 -10.96
N THR A 76 4.51 18.48 -10.74
CA THR A 76 5.86 18.36 -11.27
C THR A 76 5.97 17.18 -12.25
N GLU A 77 7.03 17.13 -13.05
CA GLU A 77 7.29 16.00 -13.97
C GLU A 77 7.35 14.66 -13.24
N ASN A 78 7.94 14.63 -12.04
CA ASN A 78 7.99 13.42 -11.21
C ASN A 78 6.59 12.91 -10.83
N ASP A 79 5.61 13.80 -10.64
CA ASP A 79 4.24 13.37 -10.34
C ASP A 79 3.57 12.74 -11.56
N ILE A 80 3.91 13.21 -12.76
CA ILE A 80 3.42 12.64 -14.03
C ILE A 80 4.05 11.26 -14.26
N GLU A 81 5.37 11.14 -14.07
CA GLU A 81 6.07 9.86 -14.18
C GLU A 81 5.54 8.84 -13.17
N LEU A 82 5.31 9.27 -11.92
CA LEU A 82 4.67 8.43 -10.91
C LEU A 82 3.27 8.00 -11.36
N ALA A 83 2.41 8.92 -11.81
CA ALA A 83 1.07 8.56 -12.27
C ALA A 83 1.09 7.54 -13.42
N GLN A 84 2.00 7.69 -14.38
CA GLN A 84 2.15 6.75 -15.50
C GLN A 84 2.60 5.35 -15.08
N ALA A 85 3.33 5.23 -13.97
CA ALA A 85 3.75 3.92 -13.46
C ALA A 85 2.60 3.10 -12.84
N PHE A 86 1.47 3.74 -12.54
CA PHE A 86 0.29 3.15 -11.89
C PHE A 86 -0.97 3.16 -12.78
N ASP A 87 -0.82 3.40 -14.09
CA ASP A 87 -1.89 3.24 -15.10
C ASP A 87 -2.16 1.75 -15.41
#